data_AF-A0A522D4A3-F1
#
_entry.id   AF-A0A522D4A3-F1
#
_cell.length_a   1.000
_cell.length_b   1.000
_cell.length_c   1.000
_cell.angle_alpha   90.00
_cell.angle_beta   90.00
_cell.angle_gamma   90.00
#
_symmetry.space_group_name_H-M   'P 1'
#
loop_
_entity.id
_entity.type
_entity.pdbx_description
1 polymer ?
#
loop_
_entity_poly.entity_id
_entity_poly.type
_entity_poly.pdbx_seq_one_letter_code
_entity_poly.pdbx_strand_id
1 'polypeptide(L)'
;MASAADLTAAQAVEAMRRHVCFSKVWWGDPYVRLGQSAHVDVRVDGRTAYLWSEDMRAVPRVRRWADSYVVVLRSAGAVVTQRSGYNVELLRGEVAMERDRKRVYAGATQRIPVELPTNCDPKFDPDGPVKAEMRAVLTSSLTNAVRTWGRRPAGGRVRMTVANFNTDYPETFAVRQDTGEVLRIGLMVGDRSSYTGGAAKQYVVAPVPRGPAAILLKRLTLRYGRAEMISVR
;
A
#
# COMPACT_ATOMS: atom_id res chain seq x y z
N MET A 1 0.77 22.46 -25.16
CA MET A 1 0.86 21.62 -23.94
C MET A 1 -0.20 20.53 -24.07
N ALA A 2 0.20 19.25 -24.12
CA ALA A 2 -0.77 18.16 -24.12
C ALA A 2 -1.47 18.10 -22.76
N SER A 3 -2.80 18.06 -22.74
CA SER A 3 -3.57 17.79 -21.52
C SER A 3 -3.09 16.46 -20.93
N ALA A 4 -2.64 16.45 -19.68
CA ALA A 4 -2.33 15.20 -19.01
C ALA A 4 -3.60 14.34 -18.98
N ALA A 5 -3.49 13.06 -19.35
CA ALA A 5 -4.64 12.17 -19.39
C ALA A 5 -5.28 12.04 -17.99
N ASP A 6 -6.62 12.10 -17.96
CA ASP A 6 -7.40 11.85 -16.75
C ASP A 6 -7.37 10.36 -16.38
N LEU A 7 -7.61 10.08 -15.10
CA LEU A 7 -7.73 8.71 -14.60
C LEU A 7 -9.08 8.14 -15.05
N THR A 8 -9.09 6.94 -15.63
CA THR A 8 -10.36 6.26 -15.93
C THR A 8 -10.85 5.42 -14.75
N ALA A 9 -12.16 5.16 -14.68
CA ALA A 9 -12.73 4.27 -13.68
C ALA A 9 -12.13 2.85 -13.76
N ALA A 10 -11.85 2.36 -14.97
CA ALA A 10 -11.20 1.07 -15.19
C ALA A 10 -9.77 1.03 -14.62
N GLN A 11 -8.97 2.08 -14.84
CA GLN A 11 -7.63 2.20 -14.23
C GLN A 11 -7.71 2.25 -12.69
N ALA A 12 -8.71 2.94 -12.15
CA ALA A 12 -8.92 3.02 -10.71
C ALA A 12 -9.29 1.65 -10.10
N VAL A 13 -10.21 0.92 -10.74
CA VAL A 13 -10.60 -0.43 -10.33
C VAL A 13 -9.42 -1.40 -10.42
N GLU A 14 -8.63 -1.35 -11.48
CA GLU A 14 -7.46 -2.24 -11.61
C GLU A 14 -6.39 -1.94 -10.55
N ALA A 15 -6.13 -0.66 -10.25
CA ALA A 15 -5.23 -0.29 -9.16
C ALA A 15 -5.76 -0.82 -7.81
N MET A 16 -7.07 -0.70 -7.55
CA MET A 16 -7.71 -1.24 -6.35
C MET A 16 -7.58 -2.78 -6.28
N ARG A 17 -7.82 -3.52 -7.37
CA ARG A 17 -7.66 -4.99 -7.42
C ARG A 17 -6.23 -5.41 -7.07
N ARG A 18 -5.25 -4.72 -7.64
CA ARG A 18 -3.83 -4.93 -7.33
C ARG A 18 -3.55 -4.67 -5.84
N HIS A 19 -4.07 -3.59 -5.28
CA HIS A 19 -3.95 -3.30 -3.84
C HIS A 19 -4.62 -4.37 -2.95
N VAL A 20 -5.79 -4.89 -3.32
CA VAL A 20 -6.46 -5.99 -2.61
C VAL A 20 -5.55 -7.22 -2.58
N CYS A 21 -4.92 -7.58 -3.70
CA CYS A 21 -3.93 -8.66 -3.72
C CYS A 21 -2.68 -8.35 -2.88
N PHE A 22 -2.21 -7.11 -2.91
CA PHE A 22 -1.11 -6.69 -2.04
C PHE A 22 -1.46 -6.92 -0.56
N SER A 23 -2.64 -6.47 -0.11
CA SER A 23 -3.13 -6.70 1.27
C SER A 23 -3.26 -8.19 1.59
N LYS A 24 -3.83 -8.98 0.65
CA LYS A 24 -3.98 -10.43 0.81
C LYS A 24 -2.65 -11.13 1.07
N VAL A 25 -1.62 -10.80 0.29
CA VAL A 25 -0.32 -11.47 0.42
C VAL A 25 0.50 -10.88 1.56
N TRP A 26 0.76 -9.59 1.54
CA TRP A 26 1.74 -8.96 2.43
C TRP A 26 1.20 -8.82 3.85
N TRP A 27 -0.08 -8.48 4.00
CA TRP A 27 -0.71 -8.33 5.32
C TRP A 27 -1.47 -9.58 5.76
N GLY A 28 -1.53 -10.62 4.92
CA GLY A 28 -2.18 -11.88 5.24
C GLY A 28 -3.69 -11.77 5.43
N ASP A 29 -4.33 -10.80 4.74
CA ASP A 29 -5.75 -10.50 4.90
C ASP A 29 -6.63 -11.75 4.64
N PRO A 30 -7.25 -12.34 5.66
CA PRO A 30 -7.98 -13.59 5.49
C PRO A 30 -9.36 -13.38 4.85
N TYR A 31 -9.84 -12.14 4.78
CA TYR A 31 -11.26 -11.86 4.50
C TYR A 31 -11.55 -11.48 3.05
N VAL A 32 -10.53 -11.23 2.23
CA VAL A 32 -10.72 -10.96 0.79
C VAL A 32 -11.44 -12.13 0.12
N ARG A 33 -12.53 -11.83 -0.60
CA ARG A 33 -13.35 -12.82 -1.32
C ARG A 33 -12.76 -13.20 -2.69
N LEU A 34 -11.57 -13.80 -2.70
CA LEU A 34 -10.91 -14.23 -3.94
C LEU A 34 -11.82 -15.12 -4.80
N GLY A 35 -11.79 -14.92 -6.11
CA GLY A 35 -12.61 -15.66 -7.09
C GLY A 35 -14.11 -15.36 -7.06
N GLN A 36 -14.53 -14.30 -6.35
CA GLN A 36 -15.92 -13.84 -6.32
C GLN A 36 -16.05 -12.45 -6.94
N SER A 37 -17.25 -12.12 -7.40
CA SER A 37 -17.60 -10.76 -7.81
C SER A 37 -17.85 -9.89 -6.58
N ALA A 38 -17.38 -8.64 -6.63
CA ALA A 38 -17.68 -7.58 -5.69
C ALA A 38 -18.24 -6.36 -6.43
N HIS A 39 -18.83 -5.42 -5.71
CA HIS A 39 -19.29 -4.15 -6.26
C HIS A 39 -18.46 -3.00 -5.71
N VAL A 40 -18.13 -2.07 -6.61
CA VAL A 40 -17.38 -0.88 -6.24
C VAL A 40 -18.08 0.33 -6.80
N ASP A 41 -18.44 1.25 -5.92
CA ASP A 41 -18.94 2.57 -6.28
C ASP A 41 -17.72 3.47 -6.51
N VAL A 42 -17.59 4.03 -7.71
CA VAL A 42 -16.43 4.79 -8.17
C VAL A 42 -16.85 6.20 -8.57
N ARG A 43 -16.17 7.22 -8.03
CA ARG A 43 -16.21 8.58 -8.58
C ARG A 43 -14.82 8.99 -9.04
N VAL A 44 -14.72 9.39 -10.30
CA VAL A 44 -13.51 9.98 -10.88
C VAL A 44 -13.60 11.49 -10.81
N ASP A 45 -12.48 12.13 -10.47
CA ASP A 45 -12.30 13.56 -10.30
C ASP A 45 -10.92 13.95 -10.88
N GLY A 46 -10.88 14.12 -12.20
CA GLY A 46 -9.65 14.31 -12.99
C GLY A 46 -8.67 13.16 -12.81
N ARG A 47 -7.55 13.42 -12.12
CA ARG A 47 -6.49 12.44 -11.84
C ARG A 47 -6.68 11.65 -10.56
N THR A 48 -7.77 11.86 -9.83
CA THR A 48 -8.08 11.17 -8.57
C THR A 48 -9.37 10.39 -8.74
N ALA A 49 -9.46 9.20 -8.14
CA ALA A 49 -10.71 8.48 -7.99
C ALA A 49 -10.92 8.11 -6.52
N TYR A 50 -12.18 8.13 -6.11
CA TYR A 50 -12.65 7.72 -4.80
C TYR A 50 -13.52 6.48 -4.99
N LEU A 51 -13.23 5.42 -4.24
CA LEU A 51 -13.92 4.14 -4.37
C LEU A 51 -14.45 3.68 -3.02
N TRP A 52 -15.63 3.07 -3.03
CA TRP A 52 -16.28 2.46 -1.88
C TRP A 52 -16.77 1.06 -2.23
N SER A 53 -16.51 0.09 -1.37
CA SER A 53 -17.03 -1.27 -1.52
C SER A 53 -17.46 -1.83 -0.17
N GLU A 54 -18.58 -2.56 -0.14
CA GLU A 54 -19.13 -3.19 1.06
C GLU A 54 -19.09 -4.72 1.03
N ASP A 55 -18.61 -5.30 -0.07
CA ASP A 55 -18.62 -6.75 -0.32
C ASP A 55 -17.24 -7.28 -0.75
N MET A 56 -16.20 -6.45 -0.78
CA MET A 56 -14.81 -6.86 -1.04
C MET A 56 -14.29 -7.91 -0.04
N ARG A 57 -14.78 -7.84 1.20
CA ARG A 57 -14.34 -8.67 2.33
C ARG A 57 -15.52 -9.36 3.00
N ALA A 58 -15.29 -10.59 3.46
CA ALA A 58 -16.21 -11.36 4.29
C ALA A 58 -15.69 -11.42 5.74
N VAL A 59 -15.92 -10.36 6.51
CA VAL A 59 -15.48 -10.30 7.90
C VAL A 59 -16.49 -11.02 8.80
N PRO A 60 -16.07 -12.02 9.60
CA PRO A 60 -16.98 -12.76 10.48
C PRO A 60 -17.73 -11.84 11.43
N ARG A 61 -19.04 -12.09 11.59
CA ARG A 61 -19.94 -11.35 12.50
C ARG A 61 -20.14 -9.86 12.14
N VAL A 62 -19.68 -9.42 10.97
CA VAL A 62 -19.96 -8.08 10.44
C VAL A 62 -20.76 -8.23 9.16
N ARG A 63 -22.01 -7.73 9.17
CA ARG A 63 -22.89 -7.84 8.00
C ARG A 63 -22.51 -6.89 6.87
N ARG A 64 -22.07 -5.67 7.20
CA ARG A 64 -21.68 -4.64 6.23
C ARG A 64 -20.30 -4.10 6.55
N TRP A 65 -19.28 -4.76 6.00
CA TRP A 65 -17.90 -4.31 6.10
C TRP A 65 -17.56 -3.45 4.89
N ALA A 66 -17.21 -2.19 5.11
CA ALA A 66 -16.81 -1.28 4.05
C ALA A 66 -15.31 -1.02 4.01
N ASP A 67 -14.83 -0.91 2.77
CA ASP A 67 -13.49 -0.48 2.42
C ASP A 67 -13.56 0.78 1.54
N SER A 68 -12.74 1.76 1.90
CA SER A 68 -12.55 3.01 1.17
C SER A 68 -11.19 2.99 0.49
N TYR A 69 -11.15 3.40 -0.78
CA TYR A 69 -9.92 3.56 -1.54
C TYR A 69 -9.87 4.94 -2.19
N VAL A 70 -8.68 5.53 -2.19
CA VAL A 70 -8.36 6.73 -2.97
C VAL A 70 -7.23 6.38 -3.92
N VAL A 71 -7.51 6.52 -5.22
CA VAL A 71 -6.56 6.24 -6.29
C VAL A 71 -6.12 7.54 -6.94
N VAL A 72 -4.82 7.72 -7.15
CA VAL A 72 -4.27 8.92 -7.78
C VAL A 72 -3.36 8.53 -8.94
N LEU A 73 -3.65 9.03 -10.14
CA LEU A 73 -2.82 8.82 -11.32
C LEU A 73 -1.53 9.62 -11.22
N ARG A 74 -0.39 8.92 -11.20
CA ARG A 74 0.97 9.46 -11.29
C ARG A 74 1.62 9.06 -12.61
N SER A 75 2.78 9.63 -12.91
CA SER A 75 3.54 9.32 -14.14
C SER A 75 3.93 7.83 -14.24
N ALA A 76 4.18 7.17 -13.11
CA ALA A 76 4.54 5.75 -13.03
C ALA A 76 3.32 4.81 -12.93
N GLY A 77 2.10 5.34 -12.90
CA GLY A 77 0.88 4.54 -12.72
C GLY A 77 -0.06 5.08 -11.65
N ALA A 78 -1.16 4.36 -11.43
CA ALA A 78 -2.18 4.73 -10.45
C ALA A 78 -1.82 4.19 -9.06
N VAL A 79 -1.62 5.10 -8.10
CA VAL A 79 -1.26 4.77 -6.71
C VAL A 79 -2.51 4.68 -5.86
N VAL A 80 -2.61 3.66 -5.00
CA VAL A 80 -3.76 3.43 -4.13
C VAL A 80 -3.41 3.72 -2.68
N THR A 81 -4.27 4.47 -2.00
CA THR A 81 -4.32 4.53 -0.54
C THR A 81 -5.66 4.00 -0.06
N GLN A 82 -5.66 3.39 1.13
CA GLN A 82 -6.75 2.52 1.54
C GLN A 82 -7.08 2.71 3.02
N ARG A 83 -8.37 2.63 3.34
CA ARG A 83 -8.90 2.46 4.69
C ARG A 83 -9.87 1.27 4.71
N SER A 84 -9.50 0.24 5.46
CA SER A 84 -10.36 -0.91 5.81
C SER A 84 -10.78 -0.74 7.26
N GLY A 85 -11.92 -1.32 7.64
CA GLY A 85 -12.25 -1.37 9.07
C GLY A 85 -13.70 -1.14 9.42
N TYR A 86 -14.51 -0.70 8.46
CA TYR A 86 -15.72 0.02 8.82
C TYR A 86 -16.95 -0.88 8.80
N ASN A 87 -17.44 -1.22 9.98
CA ASN A 87 -18.78 -1.78 10.12
C ASN A 87 -19.81 -0.65 9.94
N VAL A 88 -20.46 -0.63 8.78
CA VAL A 88 -21.44 0.41 8.39
C VAL A 88 -22.67 0.42 9.32
N GLU A 89 -22.91 -0.66 10.07
CA GLU A 89 -24.03 -0.76 11.01
C GLU A 89 -23.78 -0.08 12.36
N LEU A 90 -22.54 0.32 12.68
CA LEU A 90 -22.25 0.96 13.97
C LEU A 90 -22.85 2.38 14.04
N LEU A 91 -23.60 2.66 15.11
CA LEU A 91 -24.40 3.88 15.32
C LEU A 91 -23.61 5.21 15.27
N ARG A 92 -22.27 5.16 15.36
CA ARG A 92 -21.39 6.31 15.15
C ARG A 92 -20.32 5.92 14.14
N GLY A 93 -20.45 6.47 12.94
CA GLY A 93 -19.49 6.25 11.88
C GLY A 93 -18.12 6.84 12.22
N GLU A 94 -17.05 6.12 11.88
CA GLU A 94 -15.70 6.68 11.97
C GLU A 94 -15.62 7.92 11.05
N VAL A 95 -15.22 9.08 11.60
CA VAL A 95 -15.27 10.37 10.89
C VAL A 95 -14.51 10.33 9.56
N ALA A 96 -13.38 9.61 9.50
CA ALA A 96 -12.61 9.46 8.28
C ALA A 96 -13.35 8.63 7.22
N MET A 97 -14.01 7.55 7.62
CA MET A 97 -14.78 6.69 6.72
C MET A 97 -16.03 7.39 6.20
N GLU A 98 -16.76 8.13 7.05
CA GLU A 98 -17.89 8.94 6.60
C GLU A 98 -17.48 10.07 5.65
N ARG A 99 -16.31 10.68 5.87
CA ARG A 99 -15.74 11.66 4.95
C ARG A 99 -15.45 11.04 3.58
N ASP A 100 -14.83 9.86 3.57
CA ASP A 100 -14.50 9.18 2.32
C ASP A 100 -15.77 8.69 1.59
N ARG A 101 -16.76 8.16 2.32
CA ARG A 101 -18.08 7.83 1.77
C ARG A 101 -18.73 9.03 1.09
N LYS A 102 -18.78 10.18 1.80
CA LYS A 102 -19.30 11.43 1.22
C LYS A 102 -18.54 11.85 -0.04
N ARG A 103 -17.22 11.67 -0.08
CA ARG A 103 -16.43 11.97 -1.29
C ARG A 103 -16.81 11.08 -2.46
N VAL A 104 -17.17 9.81 -2.26
CA VAL A 104 -17.60 8.93 -3.37
C VAL A 104 -18.93 9.40 -3.95
N TYR A 105 -19.90 9.74 -3.10
CA TYR A 105 -21.26 10.11 -3.52
C TYR A 105 -21.50 11.62 -3.71
N ALA A 106 -20.45 12.44 -3.72
CA ALA A 106 -20.55 13.89 -3.92
C ALA A 106 -20.85 14.32 -5.37
N GLY A 107 -20.97 13.39 -6.31
CA GLY A 107 -21.17 13.67 -7.73
C GLY A 107 -21.57 12.42 -8.51
N ALA A 108 -21.27 12.39 -9.81
CA ALA A 108 -21.56 11.23 -10.65
C ALA A 108 -20.75 10.00 -10.21
N THR A 109 -21.43 9.02 -9.62
CA THR A 109 -20.86 7.76 -9.16
C THR A 109 -21.25 6.63 -10.12
N GLN A 110 -20.30 5.76 -10.43
CA GLN A 110 -20.51 4.55 -11.23
C GLN A 110 -20.42 3.34 -10.31
N ARG A 111 -21.43 2.46 -10.33
CA ARG A 111 -21.37 1.17 -9.65
C ARG A 111 -20.84 0.12 -10.62
N ILE A 112 -19.66 -0.41 -10.35
CA ILE A 112 -18.93 -1.31 -11.24
C ILE A 112 -18.86 -2.71 -10.60
N PRO A 113 -19.31 -3.78 -11.28
CA PRO A 113 -19.01 -5.14 -10.86
C PRO A 113 -17.53 -5.44 -11.12
N VAL A 114 -16.87 -6.03 -10.13
CA VAL A 114 -15.43 -6.32 -10.15
C VAL A 114 -15.21 -7.78 -9.84
N GLU A 115 -14.64 -8.50 -10.81
CA GLU A 115 -14.18 -9.87 -10.61
C GLU A 115 -12.87 -9.88 -9.82
N LEU A 116 -12.93 -10.39 -8.59
CA LEU A 116 -11.74 -10.54 -7.77
C LEU A 116 -10.91 -11.73 -8.26
N PRO A 117 -9.59 -11.58 -8.29
CA PRO A 117 -8.73 -12.63 -8.84
C PRO A 117 -8.82 -13.89 -7.97
N THR A 118 -8.66 -15.05 -8.61
CA THR A 118 -8.69 -16.36 -7.94
C THR A 118 -7.39 -16.65 -7.18
N ASN A 119 -6.29 -16.01 -7.58
CA ASN A 119 -5.01 -16.02 -6.87
C ASN A 119 -4.43 -14.61 -6.78
N CYS A 120 -3.55 -14.38 -5.82
CA CYS A 120 -2.86 -13.11 -5.63
C CYS A 120 -1.35 -13.29 -5.61
N ASP A 121 -0.82 -14.30 -6.32
CA ASP A 121 0.62 -14.54 -6.34
C ASP A 121 1.39 -13.25 -6.67
N PRO A 122 2.43 -12.89 -5.89
CA PRO A 122 3.14 -11.63 -6.09
C PRO A 122 3.68 -11.50 -7.51
N LYS A 123 3.29 -10.39 -8.17
CA LYS A 123 3.81 -9.96 -9.46
C LYS A 123 4.53 -8.64 -9.27
N PHE A 124 5.77 -8.60 -9.76
CA PHE A 124 6.63 -7.44 -9.62
C PHE A 124 6.90 -6.79 -10.96
N ASP A 125 6.93 -5.45 -10.99
CA ASP A 125 7.41 -4.69 -12.14
C ASP A 125 8.81 -5.19 -12.53
N PRO A 126 9.14 -5.25 -13.83
CA PRO A 126 10.50 -5.56 -14.25
C PRO A 126 11.47 -4.47 -13.75
N ASP A 127 12.75 -4.83 -13.63
CA ASP A 127 13.79 -3.83 -13.37
C ASP A 127 13.87 -2.84 -14.54
N GLY A 128 13.95 -1.55 -14.22
CA GLY A 128 13.98 -0.46 -15.18
C GLY A 128 14.29 0.87 -14.50
N PRO A 129 14.42 1.98 -15.25
CA PRO A 129 14.90 3.26 -14.71
C PRO A 129 14.07 3.77 -13.53
N VAL A 130 12.74 3.78 -13.65
CA VAL A 130 11.82 4.22 -12.58
C VAL A 130 11.97 3.37 -11.32
N LYS A 131 12.08 2.05 -11.48
CA LYS A 131 12.26 1.13 -10.35
C LYS A 131 13.62 1.29 -9.68
N ALA A 132 14.66 1.60 -10.44
CA ALA A 132 15.99 1.91 -9.92
C ALA A 132 15.98 3.23 -9.11
N GLU A 133 15.32 4.27 -9.60
CA GLU A 133 15.14 5.53 -8.87
C GLU A 133 14.39 5.31 -7.55
N MET A 134 13.28 4.58 -7.57
CA MET A 134 12.52 4.26 -6.37
C MET A 134 13.33 3.41 -5.40
N ARG A 135 14.12 2.45 -5.88
CA ARG A 135 15.04 1.67 -5.03
C ARG A 135 16.03 2.59 -4.32
N ALA A 136 16.63 3.55 -5.03
CA ALA A 136 17.56 4.51 -4.42
C ALA A 136 16.89 5.34 -3.31
N VAL A 137 15.64 5.77 -3.53
CA VAL A 137 14.84 6.48 -2.52
C VAL A 137 14.53 5.60 -1.30
N LEU A 138 14.15 4.34 -1.52
CA LEU A 138 13.91 3.37 -0.46
C LEU A 138 15.16 3.11 0.38
N THR A 139 16.30 2.86 -0.28
CA THR A 139 17.60 2.62 0.39
C THR A 139 18.05 3.85 1.18
N SER A 140 17.85 5.06 0.66
CA SER A 140 18.12 6.32 1.38
C SER A 140 17.24 6.47 2.61
N SER A 141 15.94 6.19 2.50
CA SER A 141 14.98 6.24 3.61
C SER A 141 15.34 5.24 4.72
N LEU A 142 15.71 4.01 4.32
CA LEU A 142 16.21 2.99 5.24
C LEU A 142 17.50 3.40 5.93
N THR A 143 18.45 3.98 5.18
CA THR A 143 19.72 4.47 5.73
C THR A 143 19.47 5.49 6.84
N ASN A 144 18.62 6.48 6.58
CA ASN A 144 18.29 7.52 7.53
C ASN A 144 17.60 6.95 8.78
N ALA A 145 16.61 6.09 8.60
CA ALA A 145 15.89 5.47 9.71
C ALA A 145 16.82 4.62 10.60
N VAL A 146 17.63 3.74 10.00
CA VAL A 146 18.56 2.88 10.74
C VAL A 146 19.64 3.70 11.44
N ARG A 147 20.07 4.84 10.87
CA ARG A 147 21.01 5.76 11.54
C ARG A 147 20.42 6.35 12.83
N THR A 148 19.12 6.62 12.83
CA THR A 148 18.40 7.23 13.96
C THR A 148 17.90 6.23 14.98
N TRP A 149 17.73 4.96 14.61
CA TRP A 149 17.25 3.93 15.52
C TRP A 149 18.37 3.31 16.34
N GLY A 150 18.09 3.16 17.64
CA GLY A 150 19.06 2.84 18.69
C GLY A 150 19.88 1.57 18.42
N ARG A 151 21.16 1.66 18.80
CA ARG A 151 22.31 0.78 18.48
C ARG A 151 22.73 0.82 17.02
N ARG A 152 23.59 1.80 16.74
CA ARG A 152 24.43 1.81 15.54
C ARG A 152 25.15 0.47 15.42
N PRO A 153 25.20 -0.13 14.22
CA PRO A 153 25.99 -1.32 13.99
C PRO A 153 27.46 -1.00 14.21
N ALA A 154 28.21 -1.87 14.87
CA ALA A 154 29.62 -1.65 15.22
C ALA A 154 30.52 -1.30 14.01
N GLY A 155 30.14 -1.73 12.80
CA GLY A 155 30.86 -1.44 11.55
C GLY A 155 30.28 -0.32 10.67
N GLY A 156 29.20 0.34 11.10
CA GLY A 156 28.50 1.36 10.30
C GLY A 156 27.86 0.82 9.01
N ARG A 157 27.69 -0.50 8.90
CA ARG A 157 27.03 -1.18 7.78
C ARG A 157 26.04 -2.21 8.31
N VAL A 158 24.88 -2.33 7.66
CA VAL A 158 23.87 -3.33 7.99
C VAL A 158 23.47 -4.09 6.75
N ARG A 159 23.38 -5.42 6.87
CA ARG A 159 22.81 -6.25 5.82
C ARG A 159 21.30 -6.28 5.98
N MET A 160 20.61 -5.89 4.92
CA MET A 160 19.16 -5.83 4.83
C MET A 160 18.72 -6.71 3.67
N THR A 161 17.56 -7.34 3.78
CA THR A 161 16.85 -7.87 2.61
C THR A 161 15.66 -6.96 2.34
N VAL A 162 15.62 -6.31 1.18
CA VAL A 162 14.50 -5.44 0.78
C VAL A 162 13.59 -6.24 -0.16
N ALA A 163 12.31 -6.32 0.17
CA ALA A 163 11.30 -6.97 -0.65
C ALA A 163 11.25 -6.33 -2.04
N ASN A 164 11.04 -7.14 -3.08
CA ASN A 164 10.71 -6.61 -4.39
C ASN A 164 9.37 -5.85 -4.32
N PHE A 165 9.20 -4.85 -5.17
CA PHE A 165 8.09 -3.90 -5.09
C PHE A 165 7.63 -3.46 -6.48
N ASN A 166 6.41 -2.93 -6.57
CA ASN A 166 5.93 -2.22 -7.76
C ASN A 166 6.06 -0.73 -7.55
N THR A 167 6.27 -0.04 -8.65
CA THR A 167 6.55 1.39 -8.69
C THR A 167 5.35 2.26 -8.33
N ASP A 168 4.16 1.67 -8.33
CA ASP A 168 2.89 2.31 -8.00
C ASP A 168 2.32 1.88 -6.64
N TYR A 169 3.00 1.00 -5.90
CA TYR A 169 2.60 0.69 -4.54
C TYR A 169 3.15 1.72 -3.55
N PRO A 170 2.35 2.12 -2.54
CA PRO A 170 2.78 3.08 -1.53
C PRO A 170 3.74 2.47 -0.50
N GLU A 171 4.02 1.17 -0.57
CA GLU A 171 4.63 0.40 0.50
C GLU A 171 5.47 -0.79 0.01
N THR A 172 6.56 -1.06 0.74
CA THR A 172 7.35 -2.28 0.69
C THR A 172 7.95 -2.60 2.08
N PHE A 173 8.73 -3.66 2.18
CA PHE A 173 9.26 -4.17 3.44
C PHE A 173 10.75 -4.47 3.36
N ALA A 174 11.43 -4.40 4.50
CA ALA A 174 12.80 -4.86 4.64
C ALA A 174 12.99 -5.73 5.89
N VAL A 175 13.98 -6.62 5.86
CA VAL A 175 14.41 -7.42 7.01
C VAL A 175 15.85 -7.08 7.33
N ARG A 176 16.09 -6.66 8.57
CA ARG A 176 17.43 -6.50 9.13
C ARG A 176 17.99 -7.88 9.46
N GLN A 177 19.08 -8.30 8.82
CA GLN A 177 19.51 -9.70 8.90
C GLN A 177 20.15 -10.09 10.24
N ASP A 178 20.79 -9.16 10.94
CA ASP A 178 21.44 -9.40 12.23
C ASP A 178 20.43 -9.53 13.38
N THR A 179 19.30 -8.81 13.32
CA THR A 179 18.27 -8.84 14.38
C THR A 179 17.02 -9.63 13.99
N GLY A 180 16.83 -9.89 12.69
CA GLY A 180 15.60 -10.44 12.13
C GLY A 180 14.41 -9.48 12.19
N GLU A 181 14.64 -8.21 12.53
CA GLU A 181 13.61 -7.17 12.62
C GLU A 181 13.03 -6.85 11.24
N VAL A 182 11.71 -6.73 11.18
CA VAL A 182 10.98 -6.40 9.96
C VAL A 182 10.65 -4.91 9.98
N LEU A 183 10.96 -4.23 8.89
CA LEU A 183 10.72 -2.82 8.68
C LEU A 183 9.66 -2.65 7.59
N ARG A 184 8.63 -1.86 7.90
CA ARG A 184 7.66 -1.33 6.95
C ARG A 184 8.22 -0.05 6.36
N ILE A 185 8.19 0.08 5.03
CA ILE A 185 8.67 1.26 4.31
C ILE A 185 7.52 1.74 3.44
N GLY A 186 6.94 2.91 3.74
CA GLY A 186 5.79 3.37 2.97
C GLY A 186 5.41 4.82 3.17
N LEU A 187 4.48 5.28 2.34
CA LEU A 187 3.83 6.58 2.49
C LEU A 187 2.76 6.44 3.59
N MET A 188 3.10 6.79 4.82
CA MET A 188 2.22 6.59 5.98
C MET A 188 1.20 7.73 6.11
N VAL A 189 -0.07 7.39 6.35
CA VAL A 189 -1.14 8.33 6.69
C VAL A 189 -0.87 8.97 8.03
N GLY A 190 -0.81 10.31 8.06
CA GLY A 190 -0.59 11.10 9.27
C GLY A 190 0.72 11.91 9.26
N ASP A 191 1.65 11.59 8.36
CA ASP A 191 2.80 12.45 8.11
C ASP A 191 2.46 13.49 7.03
N ARG A 192 2.45 14.78 7.40
CA ARG A 192 2.21 15.87 6.44
C ARG A 192 3.26 15.91 5.33
N SER A 193 4.46 15.35 5.54
CA SER A 193 5.50 15.22 4.50
C SER A 193 5.35 14.00 3.58
N SER A 194 4.59 12.97 3.96
CA SER A 194 4.51 11.73 3.18
C SER A 194 3.54 11.83 1.99
N TYR A 195 2.47 12.62 2.10
CA TYR A 195 1.43 12.74 1.07
C TYR A 195 1.78 13.70 -0.08
N THR A 196 2.68 14.65 0.15
CA THR A 196 3.04 15.70 -0.84
C THR A 196 4.33 15.40 -1.59
N GLY A 197 4.92 14.21 -1.41
CA GLY A 197 6.30 13.99 -1.85
C GLY A 197 7.19 15.05 -1.22
N GLY A 198 7.11 15.19 0.12
CA GLY A 198 7.76 16.24 0.90
C GLY A 198 9.18 16.49 0.40
N ALA A 199 9.69 17.71 0.58
CA ALA A 199 10.89 18.27 -0.07
C ALA A 199 12.13 17.36 -0.17
N ALA A 200 12.19 16.26 0.59
CA ALA A 200 13.24 15.24 0.57
C ALA A 200 12.95 13.93 -0.22
N LYS A 201 11.76 13.70 -0.82
CA LYS A 201 11.35 12.41 -1.43
C LYS A 201 11.65 11.21 -0.51
N GLN A 202 11.14 11.19 0.72
CA GLN A 202 11.45 10.12 1.69
C GLN A 202 10.22 9.27 2.03
N TYR A 203 10.44 7.97 2.19
CA TYR A 203 9.46 7.06 2.78
C TYR A 203 9.59 7.04 4.30
N VAL A 204 8.46 6.86 4.97
CA VAL A 204 8.47 6.58 6.41
C VAL A 204 8.88 5.12 6.59
N VAL A 205 9.86 4.90 7.46
CA VAL A 205 10.28 3.56 7.88
C VAL A 205 9.81 3.37 9.31
N ALA A 206 9.15 2.24 9.60
CA ALA A 206 8.72 1.89 10.96
C ALA A 206 8.97 0.39 11.24
N PRO A 207 9.37 0.00 12.46
CA PRO A 207 9.44 -1.41 12.81
C PRO A 207 8.03 -2.01 12.85
N VAL A 208 7.88 -3.23 12.33
CA VAL A 208 6.64 -3.99 12.45
C VAL A 208 6.61 -4.68 13.83
N PRO A 209 5.55 -4.51 14.63
CA PRO A 209 5.43 -5.18 15.92
C PRO A 209 5.55 -6.71 15.79
N ARG A 210 6.20 -7.34 16.77
CA ARG A 210 6.33 -8.80 16.81
C ARG A 210 4.95 -9.46 16.83
N GLY A 211 4.77 -10.49 16.01
CA GLY A 211 3.52 -11.24 15.91
C GLY A 211 3.37 -11.96 14.58
N PRO A 212 2.18 -12.54 14.30
CA PRO A 212 1.93 -13.30 13.08
C PRO A 212 2.22 -12.52 11.79
N ALA A 213 1.86 -11.24 11.75
CA ALA A 213 2.12 -10.36 10.60
C ALA A 213 3.63 -10.18 10.35
N ALA A 214 4.43 -9.94 11.40
CA ALA A 214 5.89 -9.82 11.24
C ALA A 214 6.52 -11.14 10.77
N ILE A 215 6.04 -12.30 11.23
CA ILE A 215 6.53 -13.61 10.77
C ILE A 215 6.24 -13.81 9.28
N LEU A 216 5.01 -13.51 8.86
CA LEU A 216 4.61 -13.57 7.45
C LEU A 216 5.46 -12.63 6.59
N LEU A 217 5.55 -11.36 6.97
CA LEU A 217 6.31 -10.35 6.24
C LEU A 217 7.79 -10.70 6.15
N LYS A 218 8.39 -11.22 7.23
CA LYS A 218 9.78 -11.72 7.20
C LYS A 218 9.94 -12.81 6.15
N ARG A 219 9.07 -13.82 6.15
CA ARG A 219 9.12 -14.94 5.20
C ARG A 219 8.99 -14.45 3.76
N LEU A 220 8.02 -13.58 3.50
CA LEU A 220 7.79 -13.02 2.15
C LEU A 220 8.94 -12.14 1.69
N THR A 221 9.47 -11.28 2.58
CA THR A 221 10.61 -10.41 2.28
C THR A 221 11.85 -11.22 1.96
N LEU A 222 12.11 -12.30 2.70
CA LEU A 222 13.24 -13.19 2.42
C LEU A 222 13.05 -13.98 1.11
N ARG A 223 11.80 -14.36 0.78
CA ARG A 223 11.48 -15.12 -0.45
C ARG A 223 11.54 -14.26 -1.71
N TYR A 224 11.02 -13.04 -1.65
CA TYR A 224 10.84 -12.16 -2.80
C TYR A 224 11.76 -10.94 -2.78
N GLY A 225 12.72 -10.89 -1.87
CA GLY A 225 13.60 -9.73 -1.71
C GLY A 225 14.99 -9.92 -2.26
N ARG A 226 15.74 -8.82 -2.28
CA ARG A 226 17.15 -8.76 -2.62
C ARG A 226 17.95 -8.33 -1.40
N ALA A 227 19.08 -8.99 -1.16
CA ALA A 227 20.02 -8.56 -0.14
C ALA A 227 20.73 -7.28 -0.58
N GLU A 228 20.77 -6.28 0.31
CA GLU A 228 21.45 -5.01 0.13
C GLU A 228 22.29 -4.71 1.37
N MET A 229 23.44 -4.09 1.16
CA MET A 229 24.27 -3.55 2.24
C MET A 229 23.99 -2.07 2.38
N ILE A 230 23.48 -1.66 3.53
CA ILE A 230 23.18 -0.26 3.84
C ILE A 230 24.29 0.32 4.69
N SER A 231 24.87 1.45 4.25
CA SER A 231 25.87 2.20 5.02
C SER A 231 25.17 3.26 5.86
N VAL A 232 25.44 3.29 7.18
CA VAL A 232 24.81 4.21 8.14
C VAL A 232 25.81 5.20 8.75
N ARG A 233 26.90 5.46 8.02
CA ARG A 233 27.90 6.49 8.35
C ARG A 233 27.35 7.90 8.08
#